data_AF-A0A954ZJS5-F1
#
_entry.id   AF-A0A954ZJS5-F1
#
_cell.length_a   1.000
_cell.length_b   1.000
_cell.length_c   1.000
_cell.angle_alpha   90.00
_cell.angle_beta   90.00
_cell.angle_gamma   90.00
#
_symmetry.space_group_name_H-M   'P 1'
#
loop_
_entity.id
_entity.type
_entity.pdbx_description
1 polymer ?
#
loop_
_entity_poly.entity_id
_entity_poly.type
_entity_poly.pdbx_seq_one_letter_code
_entity_poly.pdbx_strand_id
1 'polypeptide(L)'
;MQNIVIEKPYEFVPPHRGHGWPNLIQRFRLIDYYLRKSQGIVDWEVRHDERLAASLAAGHGILLAPNHCRPDDAVVMGFLGRKVKTHVFAMASWHLFHQDRFTAWAIRKMGGFSVNREGIDRQAINTAIDILRTAERPLILFPEGAVSRTNDRLHALLDGVAFIARSAAKRRSREVAGGQVVVHPVALKYLFLDELAPALDPVLTEIEHRLTWRPQRQLNLLDRITNVGLALLALKEIEYLGRPQSDRFEVRLQRLIDRLLHPLELEWLGEESSGPVVPRVKALRMKILPDMVRGSIEAVERERRWRHLEDIYLAQQVSSYPADYLSTHHSATRLLETVERFEEDLTDKTRVYGRMKVIIEVGEAITVSPDRDRQATVDPLMERIERDLSALLNRLSHESKMVDFGSGSTVMNQ
;
A
#
# COMPACT_ATOMS: atom_id res chain seq x y z
N MET A 1 18.39 5.42 0.93
CA MET A 1 17.66 4.18 0.61
C MET A 1 16.99 3.72 1.88
N GLN A 2 15.66 3.64 1.88
CA GLN A 2 14.95 2.99 2.96
C GLN A 2 15.55 1.59 3.17
N ASN A 3 15.99 1.28 4.39
CA ASN A 3 16.42 -0.07 4.79
C ASN A 3 15.19 -0.99 4.87
N ILE A 4 14.56 -1.28 3.72
CA ILE A 4 13.33 -2.09 3.61
C ILE A 4 13.67 -3.56 3.80
N VAL A 5 14.87 -3.96 3.40
CA VAL A 5 15.37 -5.32 3.52
C VAL A 5 16.12 -5.47 4.84
N ILE A 6 15.63 -6.37 5.69
CA ILE A 6 16.30 -6.74 6.93
C ILE A 6 17.07 -8.04 6.71
N GLU A 7 18.40 -7.95 6.78
CA GLU A 7 19.29 -9.12 6.78
C GLU A 7 19.34 -9.79 8.17
N LYS A 8 18.18 -10.08 8.74
CA LYS A 8 18.09 -10.85 9.98
C LYS A 8 17.18 -12.04 9.75
N PRO A 9 17.47 -13.20 10.37
CA PRO A 9 16.60 -14.35 10.26
C PRO A 9 15.22 -13.99 10.80
N TYR A 10 14.20 -14.27 10.01
CA TYR A 10 12.83 -13.95 10.36
C TYR A 10 12.39 -14.69 11.63
N GLU A 11 11.93 -13.93 12.63
CA GLU A 11 11.30 -14.45 13.83
C GLU A 11 9.84 -13.97 13.90
N PHE A 12 8.91 -14.93 13.91
CA PHE A 12 7.48 -14.64 13.94
C PHE A 12 7.07 -13.99 15.27
N VAL A 13 6.42 -12.84 15.17
CA VAL A 13 5.82 -12.11 16.30
C VAL A 13 4.31 -12.34 16.30
N PRO A 14 3.76 -13.13 17.26
CA PRO A 14 2.33 -13.42 17.32
C PRO A 14 1.52 -12.20 17.80
N PRO A 15 0.22 -12.11 17.43
CA PRO A 15 -0.63 -11.02 17.86
C PRO A 15 -0.98 -11.13 19.35
N HIS A 16 -1.18 -10.00 20.00
CA HIS A 16 -1.79 -9.99 21.34
C HIS A 16 -3.31 -10.18 21.24
N ARG A 17 -3.82 -11.29 21.77
CA ARG A 17 -5.26 -11.62 21.71
C ARG A 17 -6.13 -10.93 22.77
N GLY A 18 -5.55 -10.32 23.81
CA GLY A 18 -6.34 -9.64 24.85
C GLY A 18 -7.01 -8.34 24.37
N HIS A 19 -8.15 -7.97 24.98
CA HIS A 19 -8.92 -6.75 24.64
C HIS A 19 -8.49 -5.51 25.44
N GLY A 20 -7.78 -5.68 26.57
CA GLY A 20 -7.47 -4.59 27.51
C GLY A 20 -6.68 -3.44 26.90
N TRP A 21 -5.58 -3.73 26.18
CA TRP A 21 -4.76 -2.72 25.52
C TRP A 21 -5.50 -2.00 24.38
N PRO A 22 -6.13 -2.71 23.42
CA PRO A 22 -6.97 -2.06 22.41
C PRO A 22 -8.07 -1.19 23.00
N ASN A 23 -8.75 -1.66 24.07
CA ASN A 23 -9.76 -0.87 24.79
C ASN A 23 -9.18 0.43 25.36
N LEU A 24 -8.01 0.35 26.01
CA LEU A 24 -7.32 1.50 26.59
C LEU A 24 -6.96 2.55 25.52
N ILE A 25 -6.37 2.09 24.42
CA ILE A 25 -5.94 2.91 23.28
C ILE A 25 -7.13 3.64 22.65
N GLN A 26 -8.23 2.92 22.44
CA GLN A 26 -9.46 3.48 21.88
C GLN A 26 -10.13 4.46 22.86
N ARG A 27 -10.21 4.11 24.15
CA ARG A 27 -10.82 4.94 25.19
C ARG A 27 -10.11 6.28 25.36
N PHE A 28 -8.78 6.30 25.30
CA PHE A 28 -7.97 7.52 25.42
C PHE A 28 -7.71 8.21 24.08
N ARG A 29 -8.35 7.76 22.99
CA ARG A 29 -8.22 8.35 21.64
C ARG A 29 -6.76 8.49 21.19
N LEU A 30 -5.90 7.55 21.57
CA LEU A 30 -4.49 7.59 21.24
C LEU A 30 -4.25 7.42 19.74
N ILE A 31 -5.14 6.67 19.06
CA ILE A 31 -5.14 6.53 17.59
C ILE A 31 -5.37 7.90 16.93
N ASP A 32 -6.33 8.69 17.40
CA ASP A 32 -6.64 10.02 16.86
C ASP A 32 -5.44 10.96 17.02
N TYR A 33 -4.82 10.96 18.21
CA TYR A 33 -3.63 11.76 18.48
C TYR A 33 -2.45 11.35 17.60
N TYR A 34 -2.20 10.04 17.48
CA TYR A 34 -1.14 9.49 16.64
C TYR A 34 -1.35 9.90 15.17
N LEU A 35 -2.52 9.60 14.59
CA LEU A 35 -2.82 9.87 13.18
C LEU A 35 -2.85 11.37 12.86
N ARG A 36 -3.29 12.21 13.80
CA ARG A 36 -3.18 13.68 13.65
C ARG A 36 -1.72 14.11 13.56
N LYS A 37 -0.83 13.53 14.36
CA LYS A 37 0.59 13.89 14.40
C LYS A 37 1.40 13.28 13.25
N SER A 38 1.13 12.03 12.88
CA SER A 38 1.91 11.30 11.86
C SER A 38 1.40 11.53 10.43
N GLN A 39 0.10 11.72 10.25
CA GLN A 39 -0.54 11.81 8.92
C GLN A 39 -1.39 13.07 8.72
N GLY A 40 -1.49 13.95 9.71
CA GLY A 40 -2.34 15.15 9.62
C GLY A 40 -3.85 14.85 9.62
N ILE A 41 -4.27 13.62 9.95
CA ILE A 41 -5.69 13.24 9.92
C ILE A 41 -6.40 13.88 11.10
N VAL A 42 -7.26 14.86 10.81
CA VAL A 42 -8.03 15.63 11.80
C VAL A 42 -9.50 15.29 11.80
N ASP A 43 -10.00 14.69 10.71
CA ASP A 43 -11.39 14.30 10.54
C ASP A 43 -11.49 12.91 9.91
N TRP A 44 -12.57 12.20 10.22
CA TRP A 44 -12.83 10.88 9.66
C TRP A 44 -14.32 10.58 9.59
N GLU A 45 -14.70 9.84 8.56
CA GLU A 45 -16.07 9.42 8.31
C GLU A 45 -16.09 7.92 8.04
N VAL A 46 -17.06 7.22 8.62
CA VAL A 46 -17.30 5.81 8.32
C VAL A 46 -18.66 5.71 7.64
N ARG A 47 -18.69 5.06 6.48
CA ARG A 47 -19.89 4.80 5.69
C ARG A 47 -20.19 3.31 5.64
N HIS A 48 -21.47 2.98 5.71
CA HIS A 48 -21.98 1.61 5.64
C HIS A 48 -21.45 0.66 6.73
N ASP A 49 -21.19 1.17 7.94
CA ASP A 49 -20.70 0.35 9.05
C ASP A 49 -21.69 -0.74 9.50
N GLU A 50 -22.98 -0.56 9.21
CA GLU A 50 -24.02 -1.55 9.44
C GLU A 50 -23.74 -2.90 8.75
N ARG A 51 -23.05 -2.89 7.60
CA ARG A 51 -22.67 -4.12 6.87
C ARG A 51 -21.69 -4.97 7.67
N LEU A 52 -20.67 -4.32 8.25
CA LEU A 52 -19.71 -4.99 9.12
C LEU A 52 -20.38 -5.43 10.43
N ALA A 53 -21.22 -4.56 11.02
CA ALA A 53 -21.96 -4.88 12.23
C ALA A 53 -22.86 -6.12 12.05
N ALA A 54 -23.53 -6.27 10.89
CA ALA A 54 -24.34 -7.44 10.56
C ALA A 54 -23.51 -8.74 10.52
N SER A 55 -22.35 -8.72 9.86
CA SER A 55 -21.43 -9.87 9.82
C SER A 55 -20.89 -10.23 11.21
N LEU A 56 -20.62 -9.24 12.06
CA LEU A 56 -20.21 -9.45 13.46
C LEU A 56 -21.35 -10.09 14.27
N ALA A 57 -22.58 -9.58 14.14
CA ALA A 57 -23.74 -10.12 14.84
C ALA A 57 -24.09 -11.56 14.40
N ALA A 58 -23.86 -11.90 13.13
CA ALA A 58 -23.99 -13.25 12.61
C ALA A 58 -22.87 -14.21 13.06
N GLY A 59 -21.85 -13.69 13.74
CA GLY A 59 -20.71 -14.49 14.20
C GLY A 59 -19.87 -15.05 13.05
N HIS A 60 -19.79 -14.36 11.92
CA HIS A 60 -18.96 -14.79 10.79
C HIS A 60 -17.47 -14.59 11.08
N GLY A 61 -16.62 -15.40 10.46
CA GLY A 61 -15.20 -15.07 10.32
C GLY A 61 -15.05 -13.93 9.32
N ILE A 62 -14.45 -12.80 9.71
CA ILE A 62 -14.47 -11.58 8.89
C ILE A 62 -13.06 -11.22 8.45
N LEU A 63 -12.85 -11.13 7.14
CA LEU A 63 -11.66 -10.53 6.53
C LEU A 63 -12.04 -9.15 5.98
N LEU A 64 -11.30 -8.13 6.38
CA LEU A 64 -11.37 -6.78 5.81
C LEU A 64 -10.26 -6.67 4.77
N ALA A 65 -10.63 -6.37 3.52
CA ALA A 65 -9.73 -6.21 2.39
C ALA A 65 -9.69 -4.73 1.94
N PRO A 66 -8.97 -3.85 2.65
CA PRO A 66 -8.87 -2.44 2.27
C PRO A 66 -7.85 -2.18 1.15
N ASN A 67 -8.03 -1.11 0.37
CA ASN A 67 -6.93 -0.53 -0.41
C ASN A 67 -5.83 0.02 0.53
N HIS A 68 -4.60 0.14 0.02
CA HIS A 68 -3.41 0.46 0.78
C HIS A 68 -2.66 1.67 0.21
N CYS A 69 -3.22 2.87 0.37
CA CYS A 69 -2.59 4.08 -0.14
C CYS A 69 -1.59 4.72 0.82
N ARG A 70 -1.71 4.57 2.16
CA ARG A 70 -0.81 5.21 3.12
C ARG A 70 -0.21 4.20 4.12
N PRO A 71 1.00 4.46 4.67
CA PRO A 71 1.65 3.52 5.60
C PRO A 71 0.85 3.21 6.86
N ASP A 72 0.08 4.18 7.36
CA ASP A 72 -0.71 4.08 8.59
C ASP A 72 -2.16 3.57 8.36
N ASP A 73 -2.51 3.07 7.17
CA ASP A 73 -3.88 2.61 6.84
C ASP A 73 -4.40 1.56 7.84
N ALA A 74 -3.54 0.67 8.33
CA ALA A 74 -3.91 -0.33 9.33
C ALA A 74 -4.38 0.31 10.65
N VAL A 75 -3.80 1.45 11.02
CA VAL A 75 -4.16 2.21 12.22
C VAL A 75 -5.45 2.99 11.99
N VAL A 76 -5.67 3.50 10.77
CA VAL A 76 -6.93 4.15 10.35
C VAL A 76 -8.13 3.22 10.46
N MET A 77 -7.97 1.92 10.18
CA MET A 77 -9.02 0.92 10.41
C MET A 77 -9.47 0.83 11.88
N GLY A 78 -8.68 1.37 12.82
CA GLY A 78 -9.09 1.55 14.20
C GLY A 78 -10.30 2.48 14.38
N PHE A 79 -10.55 3.43 13.47
CA PHE A 79 -11.77 4.24 13.48
C PHE A 79 -13.02 3.41 13.14
N LEU A 80 -12.93 2.54 12.12
CA LEU A 80 -14.00 1.60 11.80
C LEU A 80 -14.26 0.65 12.97
N GLY A 81 -13.20 0.06 13.55
CA GLY A 81 -13.32 -0.80 14.73
C GLY A 81 -14.03 -0.12 15.89
N ARG A 82 -13.68 1.14 16.19
CA ARG A 82 -14.37 1.94 17.21
C ARG A 82 -15.85 2.14 16.90
N LYS A 83 -16.20 2.46 15.65
CA LYS A 83 -17.57 2.72 15.21
C LYS A 83 -18.47 1.49 15.43
N VAL A 84 -18.00 0.30 15.07
CA VAL A 84 -18.74 -0.97 15.26
C VAL A 84 -18.43 -1.66 16.60
N LYS A 85 -17.73 -0.99 17.52
CA LYS A 85 -17.37 -1.49 18.85
C LYS A 85 -16.63 -2.83 18.85
N THR A 86 -15.72 -3.02 17.88
CA THR A 86 -14.86 -4.21 17.79
C THR A 86 -13.38 -3.82 17.74
N HIS A 87 -12.51 -4.81 17.91
CA HIS A 87 -11.08 -4.68 17.64
C HIS A 87 -10.72 -5.52 16.44
N VAL A 88 -9.57 -5.22 15.84
CA VAL A 88 -9.10 -5.88 14.63
C VAL A 88 -7.76 -6.55 14.89
N PHE A 89 -7.48 -7.61 14.15
CA PHE A 89 -6.12 -8.08 13.94
C PHE A 89 -5.62 -7.54 12.60
N ALA A 90 -4.32 -7.32 12.48
CA ALA A 90 -3.71 -6.88 11.23
C ALA A 90 -2.41 -7.63 10.99
N MET A 91 -2.18 -8.01 9.74
CA MET A 91 -0.89 -8.56 9.32
C MET A 91 0.04 -7.42 8.92
N ALA A 92 1.22 -7.35 9.52
CA ALA A 92 2.18 -6.27 9.32
C ALA A 92 3.54 -6.83 8.89
N SER A 93 4.24 -6.14 8.00
CA SER A 93 5.58 -6.55 7.58
C SER A 93 6.52 -6.64 8.77
N TRP A 94 7.37 -7.67 8.80
CA TRP A 94 8.35 -7.85 9.88
C TRP A 94 9.26 -6.65 10.10
N HIS A 95 9.52 -5.87 9.05
CA HIS A 95 10.35 -4.67 9.16
C HIS A 95 9.79 -3.64 10.17
N LEU A 96 8.46 -3.57 10.32
CA LEU A 96 7.82 -2.63 11.26
C LEU A 96 8.10 -3.00 12.72
N PHE A 97 8.34 -4.29 13.00
CA PHE A 97 8.70 -4.76 14.33
C PHE A 97 10.18 -4.53 14.68
N HIS A 98 10.97 -4.04 13.71
CA HIS A 98 12.40 -3.79 13.85
C HIS A 98 12.79 -2.32 13.78
N GLN A 99 11.83 -1.41 13.57
CA GLN A 99 12.10 0.03 13.59
C GLN A 99 12.51 0.51 14.97
N ASP A 100 11.68 0.26 15.98
CA ASP A 100 11.99 0.53 17.38
C ASP A 100 11.14 -0.33 18.33
N ARG A 101 11.58 -0.45 19.58
CA ARG A 101 10.96 -1.32 20.60
C ARG A 101 9.53 -0.89 20.96
N PHE A 102 9.24 0.42 20.94
CA PHE A 102 7.93 0.94 21.28
C PHE A 102 6.92 0.67 20.17
N THR A 103 7.29 0.92 18.92
CA THR A 103 6.47 0.61 17.75
C THR A 103 6.16 -0.89 17.66
N ALA A 104 7.17 -1.76 17.81
CA ALA A 104 6.98 -3.20 17.83
C ALA A 104 6.01 -3.66 18.95
N TRP A 105 6.16 -3.09 20.15
CA TRP A 105 5.25 -3.32 21.27
C TRP A 105 3.82 -2.85 20.96
N ALA A 106 3.66 -1.64 20.42
CA ALA A 106 2.38 -1.03 20.14
C ALA A 106 1.61 -1.82 19.06
N ILE A 107 2.27 -2.14 17.94
CA ILE A 107 1.71 -2.97 16.87
C ILE A 107 1.18 -4.28 17.45
N ARG A 108 2.03 -4.99 18.22
CA ARG A 108 1.63 -6.26 18.83
C ARG A 108 0.44 -6.12 19.77
N LYS A 109 0.44 -5.10 20.64
CA LYS A 109 -0.64 -4.87 21.62
C LYS A 109 -1.96 -4.46 20.98
N MET A 110 -1.93 -3.84 19.80
CA MET A 110 -3.11 -3.51 19.01
C MET A 110 -3.67 -4.70 18.20
N GLY A 111 -3.00 -5.86 18.22
CA GLY A 111 -3.42 -7.04 17.44
C GLY A 111 -2.65 -7.23 16.13
N GLY A 112 -1.58 -6.47 15.91
CA GLY A 112 -0.66 -6.70 14.81
C GLY A 112 0.18 -7.96 15.01
N PHE A 113 0.43 -8.70 13.93
CA PHE A 113 1.39 -9.81 13.90
C PHE A 113 2.26 -9.75 12.66
N SER A 114 3.47 -10.30 12.75
CA SER A 114 4.46 -10.19 11.68
C SER A 114 4.17 -11.13 10.52
N VAL A 115 4.58 -10.71 9.33
CA VAL A 115 4.73 -11.58 8.15
C VAL A 115 6.09 -11.33 7.49
N ASN A 116 6.73 -12.41 7.05
CA ASN A 116 7.85 -12.34 6.12
C ASN A 116 7.32 -12.21 4.68
N ARG A 117 7.57 -11.07 4.03
CA ARG A 117 7.09 -10.81 2.66
C ARG A 117 8.00 -11.44 1.61
N GLU A 118 9.22 -11.75 2.00
CA GLU A 118 10.34 -12.23 1.20
C GLU A 118 10.40 -13.76 1.11
N GLY A 119 9.52 -14.47 1.82
CA GLY A 119 9.51 -15.93 1.86
C GLY A 119 8.15 -16.55 2.17
N ILE A 120 8.11 -17.88 2.30
CA ILE A 120 6.90 -18.62 2.64
C ILE A 120 6.73 -18.65 4.16
N ASP A 121 5.97 -17.70 4.70
CA ASP A 121 5.66 -17.63 6.12
C ASP A 121 4.44 -18.47 6.51
N ARG A 122 4.66 -19.77 6.67
CA ARG A 122 3.59 -20.70 7.08
C ARG A 122 2.96 -20.32 8.43
N GLN A 123 3.72 -19.70 9.33
CA GLN A 123 3.23 -19.40 10.68
C GLN A 123 2.28 -18.19 10.66
N ALA A 124 2.62 -17.12 9.93
CA ALA A 124 1.72 -15.98 9.74
C ALA A 124 0.45 -16.39 8.96
N ILE A 125 0.59 -17.19 7.92
CA ILE A 125 -0.54 -17.70 7.13
C ILE A 125 -1.47 -18.53 8.01
N ASN A 126 -0.95 -19.48 8.80
CA ASN A 126 -1.78 -20.28 9.70
C ASN A 126 -2.44 -19.42 10.78
N THR A 127 -1.74 -18.43 11.32
CA THR A 127 -2.31 -17.48 12.29
C THR A 127 -3.49 -16.71 11.70
N ALA A 128 -3.36 -16.22 10.46
CA ALA A 128 -4.44 -15.54 9.74
C ALA A 128 -5.64 -16.46 9.51
N ILE A 129 -5.40 -17.70 9.07
CA ILE A 129 -6.44 -18.72 8.90
C ILE A 129 -7.16 -18.99 10.22
N ASP A 130 -6.40 -19.14 11.32
CA ASP A 130 -6.97 -19.43 12.64
C ASP A 130 -7.80 -18.27 13.18
N ILE A 131 -7.38 -17.01 12.99
CA ILE A 131 -8.16 -15.83 13.37
C ILE A 131 -9.54 -15.84 12.68
N LEU A 132 -9.57 -16.09 11.37
CA LEU A 132 -10.82 -16.15 10.61
C LEU A 132 -11.66 -17.39 10.98
N ARG A 133 -10.99 -18.52 11.23
CA ARG A 133 -11.63 -19.78 11.65
C ARG A 133 -12.33 -19.63 12.99
N THR A 134 -11.69 -19.03 13.99
CA THR A 134 -12.28 -18.84 15.33
C THR A 134 -13.28 -17.70 15.37
N ALA A 135 -13.23 -16.76 14.41
CA ALA A 135 -14.08 -15.58 14.34
C ALA A 135 -14.02 -14.69 15.59
N GLU A 136 -12.87 -14.67 16.28
CA GLU A 136 -12.68 -13.87 17.50
C GLU A 136 -12.80 -12.36 17.21
N ARG A 137 -12.18 -11.92 16.10
CA ARG A 137 -12.13 -10.52 15.65
C ARG A 137 -11.91 -10.47 14.15
N PRO A 138 -12.35 -9.41 13.45
CA PRO A 138 -12.00 -9.19 12.06
C PRO A 138 -10.49 -9.13 11.84
N LEU A 139 -10.04 -9.67 10.70
CA LEU A 139 -8.65 -9.62 10.25
C LEU A 139 -8.51 -8.65 9.07
N ILE A 140 -7.58 -7.71 9.16
CA ILE A 140 -7.21 -6.81 8.06
C ILE A 140 -6.08 -7.46 7.25
N LEU A 141 -6.32 -7.61 5.94
CA LEU A 141 -5.29 -7.96 4.95
C LEU A 141 -5.40 -7.02 3.75
N PHE A 142 -4.33 -6.29 3.45
CA PHE A 142 -4.24 -5.43 2.27
C PHE A 142 -3.94 -6.28 1.03
N PRO A 143 -4.87 -6.41 0.07
CA PRO A 143 -4.68 -7.26 -1.10
C PRO A 143 -3.61 -6.71 -2.06
N GLU A 144 -3.30 -5.41 -2.05
CA GLU A 144 -2.23 -4.80 -2.87
C GLU A 144 -0.82 -5.21 -2.44
N GLY A 145 -0.63 -5.63 -1.18
CA GLY A 145 0.66 -6.10 -0.65
C GLY A 145 1.76 -5.04 -0.45
N ALA A 146 1.60 -3.84 -0.99
CA ALA A 146 2.49 -2.69 -0.82
C ALA A 146 1.69 -1.38 -0.75
N VAL A 147 2.30 -0.34 -0.18
CA VAL A 147 1.70 1.00 -0.12
C VAL A 147 1.79 1.63 -1.51
N SER A 148 0.66 2.00 -2.09
CA SER A 148 0.56 2.53 -3.45
C SER A 148 0.70 4.05 -3.54
N ARG A 149 0.53 4.82 -2.44
CA ARG A 149 0.27 6.28 -2.41
C ARG A 149 -0.52 6.83 -3.59
N THR A 150 -1.49 6.05 -4.04
CA THR A 150 -2.51 6.49 -4.98
C THR A 150 -3.86 6.23 -4.33
N ASN A 151 -4.52 7.29 -3.92
CA ASN A 151 -5.84 7.24 -3.30
C ASN A 151 -6.88 6.53 -4.16
N ASP A 152 -6.87 6.86 -5.46
CA ASP A 152 -7.97 6.54 -6.39
C ASP A 152 -7.64 5.38 -7.31
N ARG A 153 -6.44 4.82 -7.20
CA ARG A 153 -5.99 3.74 -8.07
C ARG A 153 -5.48 2.58 -7.26
N LEU A 154 -6.05 1.42 -7.56
CA LEU A 154 -5.65 0.15 -7.00
C LEU A 154 -4.45 -0.40 -7.77
N HIS A 155 -3.46 -0.92 -7.05
CA HIS A 155 -2.45 -1.80 -7.65
C HIS A 155 -3.04 -3.19 -7.94
N ALA A 156 -2.32 -3.99 -8.73
CA ALA A 156 -2.68 -5.39 -8.94
C ALA A 156 -2.76 -6.13 -7.59
N LEU A 157 -3.86 -6.85 -7.38
CA LEU A 157 -4.11 -7.57 -6.14
C LEU A 157 -3.34 -8.90 -6.10
N LEU A 158 -2.95 -9.32 -4.89
CA LEU A 158 -2.25 -10.58 -4.63
C LEU A 158 -3.21 -11.67 -4.14
N ASP A 159 -3.07 -12.88 -4.67
CA ASP A 159 -3.94 -14.04 -4.38
C ASP A 159 -3.92 -14.55 -2.94
N GLY A 160 -2.99 -14.06 -2.10
CA GLY A 160 -2.83 -14.52 -0.72
C GLY A 160 -4.10 -14.35 0.12
N VAL A 161 -4.90 -13.33 -0.17
CA VAL A 161 -6.18 -13.06 0.50
C VAL A 161 -7.18 -14.20 0.26
N ALA A 162 -7.39 -14.59 -1.00
CA ALA A 162 -8.32 -15.67 -1.33
C ALA A 162 -7.88 -17.02 -0.74
N PHE A 163 -6.58 -17.33 -0.79
CA PHE A 163 -6.05 -18.56 -0.19
C PHE A 163 -6.34 -18.64 1.32
N ILE A 164 -6.07 -17.57 2.07
CA ILE A 164 -6.31 -17.52 3.52
C ILE A 164 -7.80 -17.62 3.81
N ALA A 165 -8.63 -16.83 3.11
CA ALA A 165 -10.07 -16.79 3.33
C ALA A 165 -10.75 -18.15 3.07
N ARG A 166 -10.44 -18.80 1.94
CA ARG A 166 -10.99 -20.12 1.57
C ARG A 166 -10.54 -21.22 2.53
N SER A 167 -9.27 -21.19 2.94
CA SER A 167 -8.73 -22.15 3.90
C SER A 167 -9.43 -22.04 5.25
N ALA A 168 -9.70 -20.80 5.71
CA ALA A 168 -10.48 -20.56 6.91
C ALA A 168 -11.93 -21.01 6.78
N ALA A 169 -12.59 -20.68 5.66
CA ALA A 169 -13.97 -21.08 5.37
C ALA A 169 -14.14 -22.59 5.41
N LYS A 170 -13.22 -23.34 4.78
CA LYS A 170 -13.23 -24.81 4.75
C LYS A 170 -13.03 -25.45 6.12
N ARG A 171 -12.21 -24.85 6.99
CA ARG A 171 -12.03 -25.35 8.37
C ARG A 171 -13.26 -25.02 9.22
N ARG A 172 -13.73 -23.78 9.16
CA ARG A 172 -14.88 -23.30 9.94
C ARG A 172 -16.17 -24.06 9.63
N SER A 173 -16.44 -24.36 8.36
CA SER A 173 -17.65 -25.10 7.96
C SER A 173 -17.74 -26.52 8.52
N ARG A 174 -16.61 -27.11 8.94
CA ARG A 174 -16.55 -28.43 9.59
C ARG A 174 -16.70 -28.36 11.10
N GLU A 175 -16.31 -27.24 11.70
CA GLU A 175 -16.25 -27.05 13.15
C GLU A 175 -17.52 -26.39 13.71
N VAL A 176 -18.14 -25.51 12.92
CA VAL A 176 -19.31 -24.73 13.33
C VAL A 176 -20.41 -24.93 12.29
N ALA A 177 -21.55 -25.48 12.72
CA ALA A 177 -22.71 -25.66 11.85
C ALA A 177 -23.18 -24.30 11.31
N GLY A 178 -23.22 -24.15 9.99
CA GLY A 178 -23.52 -22.85 9.35
C GLY A 178 -22.43 -21.80 9.49
N GLY A 179 -21.23 -22.15 9.98
CA GLY A 179 -20.13 -21.21 10.17
C GLY A 179 -19.58 -20.70 8.85
N GLN A 180 -19.74 -19.40 8.59
CA GLN A 180 -19.27 -18.74 7.37
C GLN A 180 -18.02 -17.88 7.61
N VAL A 181 -17.26 -17.69 6.54
CA VAL A 181 -16.24 -16.63 6.43
C VAL A 181 -16.68 -15.68 5.33
N VAL A 182 -16.59 -14.38 5.58
CA VAL A 182 -16.94 -13.31 4.65
C VAL A 182 -15.77 -12.35 4.46
N VAL A 183 -15.64 -11.80 3.26
CA VAL A 183 -14.71 -10.71 2.94
C VAL A 183 -15.50 -9.42 2.74
N HIS A 184 -15.11 -8.35 3.42
CA HIS A 184 -15.58 -7.01 3.11
C HIS A 184 -14.47 -6.23 2.38
N PRO A 185 -14.68 -5.86 1.11
CA PRO A 185 -13.95 -4.75 0.49
C PRO A 185 -14.09 -3.49 1.35
N VAL A 186 -13.01 -2.76 1.62
CA VAL A 186 -13.07 -1.48 2.35
C VAL A 186 -12.32 -0.40 1.59
N ALA A 187 -13.01 0.66 1.17
CA ALA A 187 -12.35 1.78 0.53
C ALA A 187 -11.91 2.83 1.56
N LEU A 188 -10.62 3.14 1.57
CA LEU A 188 -10.00 4.25 2.28
C LEU A 188 -9.77 5.38 1.28
N LYS A 189 -10.49 6.48 1.46
CA LYS A 189 -10.37 7.70 0.65
C LYS A 189 -9.87 8.85 1.51
N TYR A 190 -8.72 9.39 1.18
CA TYR A 190 -8.18 10.58 1.86
C TYR A 190 -8.53 11.87 1.10
N LEU A 191 -8.80 12.94 1.84
CA LEU A 191 -9.13 14.26 1.32
C LEU A 191 -8.21 15.29 1.98
N PHE A 192 -7.48 16.06 1.18
CA PHE A 192 -6.71 17.20 1.68
C PHE A 192 -7.63 18.39 1.94
N LEU A 193 -7.50 19.03 3.12
CA LEU A 193 -8.43 20.06 3.59
C LEU A 193 -7.86 21.48 3.53
N ASP A 194 -6.56 21.64 3.31
CA ASP A 194 -5.89 22.94 3.30
C ASP A 194 -5.63 23.42 1.85
N GLU A 195 -5.08 24.63 1.71
CA GLU A 195 -4.74 25.20 0.40
C GLU A 195 -3.42 24.62 -0.14
N LEU A 196 -3.43 24.13 -1.39
CA LEU A 196 -2.29 23.40 -1.97
C LEU A 196 -1.07 24.26 -2.19
N ALA A 197 -1.23 25.44 -2.78
CA ALA A 197 -0.10 26.30 -3.15
C ALA A 197 0.83 26.58 -1.96
N PRO A 198 0.35 27.07 -0.79
CA PRO A 198 1.22 27.27 0.36
C PRO A 198 1.73 25.96 0.98
N ALA A 199 0.98 24.86 0.89
CA ALA A 199 1.41 23.57 1.42
C ALA A 199 2.55 22.94 0.60
N LEU A 200 2.52 23.07 -0.73
CA LEU A 200 3.45 22.42 -1.65
C LEU A 200 4.62 23.32 -2.08
N ASP A 201 4.51 24.65 -2.01
CA ASP A 201 5.60 25.56 -2.41
C ASP A 201 6.94 25.27 -1.71
N PRO A 202 7.00 25.02 -0.39
CA PRO A 202 8.27 24.77 0.28
C PRO A 202 9.00 23.56 -0.26
N VAL A 203 8.32 22.42 -0.39
CA VAL A 203 8.97 21.18 -0.87
C VAL A 203 9.30 21.25 -2.35
N LEU A 204 8.45 21.85 -3.19
CA LEU A 204 8.76 22.02 -4.61
C LEU A 204 9.98 22.93 -4.78
N THR A 205 10.07 24.00 -3.99
CA THR A 205 11.25 24.89 -3.95
C THR A 205 12.51 24.13 -3.52
N GLU A 206 12.42 23.29 -2.49
CA GLU A 206 13.54 22.46 -2.03
C GLU A 206 14.01 21.49 -3.13
N ILE A 207 13.07 20.82 -3.82
CA ILE A 207 13.39 19.89 -4.92
C ILE A 207 14.01 20.65 -6.09
N GLU A 208 13.44 21.79 -6.50
CA GLU A 208 13.97 22.63 -7.57
C GLU A 208 15.40 23.11 -7.26
N HIS A 209 15.67 23.54 -6.04
CA HIS A 209 17.03 23.90 -5.62
C HIS A 209 17.98 22.70 -5.68
N ARG A 210 17.53 21.50 -5.29
CA ARG A 210 18.30 20.27 -5.40
C ARG A 210 18.59 19.88 -6.85
N LEU A 211 17.70 20.23 -7.77
CA LEU A 211 17.88 20.14 -9.22
C LEU A 211 18.68 21.31 -9.81
N THR A 212 19.23 22.21 -8.99
CA THR A 212 19.96 23.43 -9.39
C THR A 212 19.12 24.48 -10.13
N TRP A 213 17.80 24.39 -10.02
CA TRP A 213 16.86 25.32 -10.66
C TRP A 213 16.57 26.53 -9.78
N ARG A 214 16.10 27.61 -10.42
CA ARG A 214 15.40 28.69 -9.71
C ARG A 214 13.97 28.24 -9.42
N PRO A 215 13.38 28.64 -8.27
CA PRO A 215 12.02 28.20 -7.95
C PRO A 215 11.02 28.68 -9.01
N GLN A 216 10.25 27.76 -9.59
CA GLN A 216 9.40 28.08 -10.75
C GLN A 216 8.02 28.61 -10.36
N ARG A 217 7.97 29.59 -9.44
CA ARG A 217 6.73 30.17 -8.90
C ARG A 217 5.90 30.94 -9.93
N GLN A 218 6.50 31.27 -11.07
CA GLN A 218 5.80 31.86 -12.22
C GLN A 218 4.86 30.87 -12.93
N LEU A 219 5.05 29.57 -12.75
CA LEU A 219 4.21 28.53 -13.32
C LEU A 219 3.02 28.22 -12.40
N ASN A 220 1.93 27.72 -12.98
CA ASN A 220 0.89 27.09 -12.16
C ASN A 220 1.44 25.80 -11.52
N LEU A 221 0.74 25.35 -10.47
CA LEU A 221 1.19 24.22 -9.65
C LEU A 221 1.33 22.91 -10.45
N LEU A 222 0.40 22.62 -11.38
CA LEU A 222 0.44 21.42 -12.19
C LEU A 222 1.67 21.38 -13.11
N ASP A 223 1.96 22.49 -13.79
CA ASP A 223 3.13 22.60 -14.66
C ASP A 223 4.43 22.48 -13.86
N ARG A 224 4.46 23.07 -12.67
CA ARG A 224 5.62 22.96 -11.76
C ARG A 224 5.86 21.52 -11.30
N ILE A 225 4.80 20.80 -10.91
CA ILE A 225 4.86 19.37 -10.54
C ILE A 225 5.30 18.53 -11.73
N THR A 226 4.72 18.77 -12.91
CA THR A 226 5.06 18.06 -14.15
C THR A 226 6.53 18.24 -14.52
N ASN A 227 7.04 19.47 -14.48
CA ASN A 227 8.45 19.77 -14.79
C ASN A 227 9.40 19.06 -13.82
N VAL A 228 9.10 19.08 -12.52
CA VAL A 228 9.88 18.35 -11.51
C VAL A 228 9.85 16.84 -11.79
N GLY A 229 8.69 16.25 -12.02
CA GLY A 229 8.55 14.82 -12.33
C GLY A 229 9.32 14.38 -13.56
N LEU A 230 9.22 15.15 -14.66
CA LEU A 230 9.95 14.88 -15.90
C LEU A 230 11.48 14.98 -15.72
N ALA A 231 11.95 15.93 -14.91
CA ALA A 231 13.37 16.06 -14.60
C ALA A 231 13.89 14.89 -13.75
N LEU A 232 13.13 14.50 -12.72
CA LEU A 232 13.48 13.34 -11.89
C LEU A 232 13.54 12.04 -12.72
N LEU A 233 12.57 11.84 -13.62
CA LEU A 233 12.60 10.72 -14.55
C LEU A 233 13.81 10.79 -15.49
N ALA A 234 14.07 11.95 -16.10
CA ALA A 234 15.20 12.13 -17.01
C ALA A 234 16.56 11.84 -16.34
N LEU A 235 16.73 12.20 -15.06
CA LEU A 235 17.93 11.86 -14.30
C LEU A 235 18.10 10.34 -14.15
N LYS A 236 17.02 9.60 -13.88
CA LYS A 236 17.06 8.13 -13.84
C LYS A 236 17.29 7.50 -15.20
N GLU A 237 16.75 8.09 -16.27
CA GLU A 237 17.04 7.64 -17.64
C GLU A 237 18.51 7.88 -18.02
N ILE A 238 19.13 8.98 -17.60
CA ILE A 238 20.57 9.19 -17.79
C ILE A 238 21.37 8.12 -17.06
N GLU A 239 21.02 7.84 -15.80
CA GLU A 239 21.70 6.84 -14.97
C GLU A 239 21.62 5.41 -15.56
N TYR A 240 20.44 4.97 -16.02
CA TYR A 240 20.20 3.58 -16.41
C TYR A 240 20.12 3.31 -17.92
N LEU A 241 19.81 4.33 -18.72
CA LEU A 241 19.69 4.27 -20.18
C LEU A 241 20.74 5.13 -20.90
N GLY A 242 21.55 5.89 -20.17
CA GLY A 242 22.62 6.74 -20.71
C GLY A 242 22.15 8.06 -21.35
N ARG A 243 20.84 8.29 -21.48
CA ARG A 243 20.27 9.54 -22.04
C ARG A 243 18.79 9.71 -21.66
N PRO A 244 18.28 10.96 -21.60
CA PRO A 244 16.84 11.21 -21.50
C PRO A 244 16.09 10.63 -22.69
N GLN A 245 14.87 10.17 -22.47
CA GLN A 245 13.99 9.66 -23.51
C GLN A 245 12.97 10.72 -23.93
N SER A 246 12.48 10.63 -25.17
CA SER A 246 11.53 11.59 -25.77
C SER A 246 10.16 10.99 -26.10
N ASP A 247 9.92 9.73 -25.74
CA ASP A 247 8.63 9.06 -25.91
C ASP A 247 7.59 9.57 -24.91
N ARG A 248 6.36 9.09 -25.06
CA ARG A 248 5.27 9.32 -24.10
C ARG A 248 5.65 8.88 -22.69
N PHE A 249 5.22 9.63 -21.68
CA PHE A 249 5.56 9.39 -20.27
C PHE A 249 5.39 7.92 -19.84
N GLU A 250 4.29 7.26 -20.18
CA GLU A 250 4.04 5.85 -19.86
C GLU A 250 5.04 4.89 -20.52
N VAL A 251 5.45 5.18 -21.75
CA VAL A 251 6.44 4.37 -22.49
C VAL A 251 7.81 4.53 -21.87
N ARG A 252 8.15 5.75 -21.44
CA ARG A 252 9.40 6.06 -20.74
C ARG A 252 9.51 5.33 -19.41
N LEU A 253 8.45 5.38 -18.58
CA LEU A 253 8.38 4.65 -17.32
C LEU A 253 8.53 3.14 -17.54
N GLN A 254 7.76 2.56 -18.47
CA GLN A 254 7.80 1.13 -18.74
C GLN A 254 9.18 0.68 -19.24
N ARG A 255 9.81 1.45 -20.13
CA ARG A 255 11.17 1.17 -20.62
C ARG A 255 12.21 1.18 -19.49
N LEU A 256 12.10 2.13 -18.57
CA LEU A 256 12.99 2.19 -17.40
C LEU A 256 12.76 0.98 -16.48
N ILE A 257 11.50 0.63 -16.20
CA ILE A 257 11.14 -0.55 -15.40
C ILE A 257 11.72 -1.82 -16.02
N ASP A 258 11.51 -2.05 -17.31
CA ASP A 258 11.98 -3.25 -17.99
C ASP A 258 13.50 -3.29 -18.08
N ARG A 259 14.17 -2.13 -18.25
CA ARG A 259 15.63 -2.04 -18.18
C ARG A 259 16.19 -2.51 -16.83
N LEU A 260 15.50 -2.17 -15.74
CA LEU A 260 15.89 -2.54 -14.37
C LEU A 260 15.60 -4.01 -14.08
N LEU A 261 14.45 -4.53 -14.54
CA LEU A 261 13.98 -5.86 -14.17
C LEU A 261 14.44 -6.97 -15.12
N HIS A 262 14.42 -6.79 -16.44
CA HIS A 262 14.67 -7.90 -17.39
C HIS A 262 16.03 -8.59 -17.18
N PRO A 263 17.15 -7.86 -16.94
CA PRO A 263 18.42 -8.52 -16.68
C PRO A 263 18.38 -9.41 -15.43
N LEU A 264 17.67 -8.96 -14.39
CA LEU A 264 17.52 -9.71 -13.14
C LEU A 264 16.56 -10.88 -13.30
N GLU A 265 15.49 -10.74 -14.08
CA GLU A 265 14.54 -11.82 -14.37
C GLU A 265 15.22 -12.94 -15.17
N LEU A 266 15.98 -12.61 -16.20
CA LEU A 266 16.79 -13.57 -16.94
C LEU A 266 17.80 -14.30 -16.04
N GLU A 267 18.48 -13.59 -15.14
CA GLU A 267 19.46 -14.20 -14.24
C GLU A 267 18.81 -15.10 -13.16
N TRP A 268 17.79 -14.60 -12.46
CA TRP A 268 17.25 -15.24 -11.24
C TRP A 268 16.05 -16.16 -11.50
N LEU A 269 15.33 -15.93 -12.60
CA LEU A 269 14.11 -16.66 -12.97
C LEU A 269 14.28 -17.44 -14.28
N GLY A 270 15.22 -17.05 -15.14
CA GLY A 270 15.52 -17.72 -16.41
C GLY A 270 14.69 -17.23 -17.60
N GLU A 271 13.77 -16.31 -17.38
CA GLU A 271 12.90 -15.73 -18.42
C GLU A 271 12.55 -14.28 -18.06
N GLU A 272 12.30 -13.45 -19.09
CA GLU A 272 11.73 -12.11 -18.90
C GLU A 272 10.25 -12.23 -18.56
N SER A 273 9.80 -11.45 -17.58
CA SER A 273 8.40 -11.38 -17.21
C SER A 273 7.77 -10.09 -17.71
N SER A 274 6.47 -10.13 -18.03
CA SER A 274 5.68 -8.95 -18.38
C SER A 274 4.50 -8.78 -17.43
N GLY A 275 3.83 -7.63 -17.49
CA GLY A 275 2.67 -7.32 -16.66
C GLY A 275 3.02 -6.56 -15.37
N PRO A 276 2.20 -6.69 -14.31
CA PRO A 276 2.31 -5.84 -13.12
C PRO A 276 3.67 -5.96 -12.41
N VAL A 277 4.24 -4.82 -12.03
CA VAL A 277 5.59 -4.72 -11.45
C VAL A 277 5.70 -5.36 -10.06
N VAL A 278 4.69 -5.20 -9.20
CA VAL A 278 4.75 -5.71 -7.82
C VAL A 278 4.93 -7.24 -7.74
N PRO A 279 4.17 -8.07 -8.51
CA PRO A 279 4.44 -9.51 -8.62
C PRO A 279 5.85 -9.85 -9.12
N ARG A 280 6.35 -9.15 -10.15
CA ARG A 280 7.70 -9.34 -10.72
C ARG A 280 8.78 -9.08 -9.66
N VAL A 281 8.69 -7.95 -8.97
CA VAL A 281 9.56 -7.56 -7.84
C VAL A 281 9.53 -8.61 -6.73
N LYS A 282 8.35 -9.12 -6.39
CA LYS A 282 8.21 -10.16 -5.36
C LYS A 282 8.90 -11.46 -5.76
N ALA A 283 8.74 -11.90 -7.01
CA ALA A 283 9.39 -13.12 -7.51
C ALA A 283 10.92 -13.04 -7.43
N LEU A 284 11.50 -11.90 -7.81
CA LEU A 284 12.95 -11.66 -7.72
C LEU A 284 13.44 -11.63 -6.26
N ARG A 285 12.73 -10.91 -5.36
CA ARG A 285 13.09 -10.86 -3.93
C ARG A 285 13.10 -12.25 -3.29
N MET A 286 12.15 -13.12 -3.63
CA MET A 286 12.08 -14.50 -3.14
C MET A 286 13.28 -15.37 -3.58
N LYS A 287 13.99 -14.99 -4.65
CA LYS A 287 15.21 -15.68 -5.11
C LYS A 287 16.47 -15.06 -4.53
N ILE A 288 16.56 -13.73 -4.47
CA ILE A 288 17.78 -12.99 -4.11
C ILE A 288 18.03 -13.02 -2.59
N LEU A 289 17.00 -12.77 -1.79
CA LEU A 289 17.11 -12.49 -0.35
C LEU A 289 17.45 -13.69 0.56
N PRO A 290 16.95 -14.92 0.33
CA PRO A 290 17.16 -16.02 1.27
C PRO A 290 18.64 -16.29 1.61
N ASP A 291 19.55 -16.24 0.64
CA ASP A 291 20.98 -16.48 0.91
C ASP A 291 21.66 -15.30 1.62
N MET A 292 21.21 -14.07 1.33
CA MET A 292 21.68 -12.88 2.04
C MET A 292 21.34 -12.95 3.53
N VAL A 293 20.10 -13.33 3.84
CA VAL A 293 19.62 -13.47 5.23
C VAL A 293 20.32 -14.63 5.96
N ARG A 294 20.63 -15.73 5.25
CA ARG A 294 21.40 -16.85 5.82
C ARG A 294 22.87 -16.50 6.09
N GLY A 295 23.39 -15.40 5.54
CA GLY A 295 24.79 -15.02 5.66
C GLY A 295 25.75 -15.98 4.95
N SER A 296 25.25 -16.75 3.97
CA SER A 296 26.01 -17.80 3.28
C SER A 296 26.69 -17.33 1.99
N ILE A 297 26.87 -16.01 1.83
CA ILE A 297 27.40 -15.40 0.62
C ILE A 297 28.65 -14.57 0.93
N GLU A 298 29.59 -14.55 -0.01
CA GLU A 298 30.78 -13.72 0.08
C GLU A 298 30.44 -12.22 -0.01
N ALA A 299 31.31 -11.36 0.52
CA ALA A 299 31.07 -9.92 0.60
C ALA A 299 30.83 -9.27 -0.77
N VAL A 300 31.58 -9.69 -1.80
CA VAL A 300 31.45 -9.16 -3.17
C VAL A 300 30.09 -9.51 -3.79
N GLU A 301 29.67 -10.76 -3.64
CA GLU A 301 28.35 -11.21 -4.11
C GLU A 301 27.23 -10.55 -3.29
N ARG A 302 27.44 -10.31 -1.99
CA ARG A 302 26.51 -9.56 -1.15
C ARG A 302 26.30 -8.14 -1.64
N GLU A 303 27.37 -7.41 -1.93
CA GLU A 303 27.30 -6.04 -2.47
C GLU A 303 26.64 -6.02 -3.86
N ARG A 304 26.91 -7.02 -4.70
CA ARG A 304 26.24 -7.19 -5.99
C ARG A 304 24.73 -7.41 -5.83
N ARG A 305 24.30 -8.32 -4.96
CA ARG A 305 22.86 -8.55 -4.70
C ARG A 305 22.19 -7.34 -4.08
N TRP A 306 22.90 -6.56 -3.27
CA TRP A 306 22.39 -5.26 -2.80
C TRP A 306 22.02 -4.37 -3.98
N ARG A 307 22.93 -4.16 -4.94
CA ARG A 307 22.62 -3.40 -6.17
C ARG A 307 21.39 -3.92 -6.92
N HIS A 308 21.23 -5.24 -7.03
CA HIS A 308 20.02 -5.82 -7.63
C HIS A 308 18.75 -5.43 -6.85
N LEU A 309 18.80 -5.39 -5.51
CA LEU A 309 17.67 -4.95 -4.69
C LEU A 309 17.38 -3.46 -4.83
N GLU A 310 18.42 -2.64 -5.05
CA GLU A 310 18.28 -1.21 -5.35
C GLU A 310 17.50 -1.01 -6.66
N ASP A 311 17.86 -1.75 -7.71
CA ASP A 311 17.20 -1.70 -9.02
C ASP A 311 15.74 -2.19 -8.94
N ILE A 312 15.51 -3.28 -8.20
CA ILE A 312 14.16 -3.81 -7.93
C ILE A 312 13.32 -2.77 -7.17
N TYR A 313 13.91 -2.09 -6.18
CA TYR A 313 13.23 -1.05 -5.43
C TYR A 313 12.88 0.14 -6.31
N LEU A 314 13.83 0.61 -7.13
CA LEU A 314 13.60 1.70 -8.07
C LEU A 314 12.50 1.35 -9.08
N ALA A 315 12.50 0.14 -9.64
CA ALA A 315 11.43 -0.30 -10.54
C ALA A 315 10.05 -0.24 -9.86
N GLN A 316 9.97 -0.65 -8.60
CA GLN A 316 8.75 -0.54 -7.80
C GLN A 316 8.33 0.93 -7.58
N GLN A 317 9.28 1.83 -7.27
CA GLN A 317 9.03 3.27 -7.10
C GLN A 317 8.49 3.88 -8.40
N VAL A 318 9.17 3.65 -9.52
CA VAL A 318 8.79 4.15 -10.85
C VAL A 318 7.39 3.68 -11.24
N SER A 319 7.04 2.41 -10.93
CA SER A 319 5.70 1.86 -11.19
C SER A 319 4.57 2.52 -10.39
N SER A 320 4.90 3.26 -9.34
CA SER A 320 3.94 3.96 -8.47
C SER A 320 3.59 5.36 -8.97
N TYR A 321 3.98 5.72 -10.21
CA TYR A 321 3.60 6.95 -10.91
C TYR A 321 2.71 6.62 -12.13
N PRO A 322 1.40 6.39 -11.95
CA PRO A 322 0.54 6.05 -13.06
C PRO A 322 0.37 7.24 -14.01
N ALA A 323 0.57 7.03 -15.31
CA ALA A 323 0.64 8.10 -16.30
C ALA A 323 -0.63 8.97 -16.38
N ASP A 324 -1.80 8.37 -16.19
CA ASP A 324 -3.10 9.03 -16.22
C ASP A 324 -3.56 9.60 -14.88
N TYR A 325 -2.75 9.45 -13.82
CA TYR A 325 -3.15 9.83 -12.46
C TYR A 325 -3.39 11.32 -12.32
N LEU A 326 -2.49 12.14 -12.89
CA LEU A 326 -2.59 13.59 -12.90
C LEU A 326 -3.26 14.16 -14.15
N SER A 327 -3.49 13.41 -15.22
CA SER A 327 -4.06 13.95 -16.46
C SER A 327 -5.58 13.78 -16.60
N THR A 328 -6.17 12.84 -15.86
CA THR A 328 -7.61 12.53 -15.98
C THR A 328 -8.47 13.28 -14.98
N HIS A 329 -7.98 13.51 -13.75
CA HIS A 329 -8.69 14.24 -12.68
C HIS A 329 -7.69 15.02 -11.83
N HIS A 330 -7.75 16.34 -11.91
CA HIS A 330 -6.84 17.25 -11.19
C HIS A 330 -7.35 17.55 -9.77
N SER A 331 -7.44 16.52 -8.92
CA SER A 331 -7.86 16.75 -7.55
C SER A 331 -6.70 17.22 -6.67
N ALA A 332 -7.02 18.01 -5.64
CA ALA A 332 -6.04 18.52 -4.69
C ALA A 332 -5.22 17.39 -4.06
N THR A 333 -5.89 16.30 -3.70
CA THR A 333 -5.25 15.16 -3.06
C THR A 333 -4.27 14.45 -4.00
N ARG A 334 -4.58 14.30 -5.30
CA ARG A 334 -3.66 13.64 -6.24
C ARG A 334 -2.37 14.42 -6.45
N LEU A 335 -2.48 15.76 -6.57
CA LEU A 335 -1.32 16.64 -6.68
C LEU A 335 -0.44 16.56 -5.43
N LEU A 336 -1.05 16.60 -4.25
CA LEU A 336 -0.35 16.41 -2.98
C LEU A 336 0.37 15.06 -2.95
N GLU A 337 -0.30 13.96 -3.30
CA GLU A 337 0.27 12.61 -3.28
C GLU A 337 1.47 12.46 -4.23
N THR A 338 1.42 13.07 -5.41
CA THR A 338 2.57 13.08 -6.33
C THR A 338 3.76 13.80 -5.71
N VAL A 339 3.55 14.95 -5.06
CA VAL A 339 4.64 15.71 -4.42
C VAL A 339 5.16 15.00 -3.15
N GLU A 340 4.26 14.42 -2.34
CA GLU A 340 4.64 13.55 -1.23
C GLU A 340 5.56 12.42 -1.70
N ARG A 341 5.27 11.85 -2.89
CA ARG A 341 6.12 10.81 -3.47
C ARG A 341 7.47 11.32 -3.91
N PHE A 342 7.53 12.48 -4.59
CA PHE A 342 8.81 13.08 -4.95
C PHE A 342 9.69 13.30 -3.71
N GLU A 343 9.09 13.78 -2.61
CA GLU A 343 9.81 13.94 -1.34
C GLU A 343 10.29 12.60 -0.78
N GLU A 344 9.41 11.60 -0.76
CA GLU A 344 9.70 10.25 -0.27
C GLU A 344 10.85 9.60 -1.05
N ASP A 345 10.81 9.65 -2.38
CA ASP A 345 11.84 9.05 -3.24
C ASP A 345 13.19 9.76 -3.11
N LEU A 346 13.18 11.07 -2.81
CA LEU A 346 14.40 11.88 -2.68
C LEU A 346 15.00 11.86 -1.26
N THR A 347 14.21 11.61 -0.23
CA THR A 347 14.61 11.81 1.18
C THR A 347 14.32 10.62 2.10
N ASP A 348 13.68 9.57 1.58
CA ASP A 348 13.15 8.42 2.31
C ASP A 348 12.10 8.79 3.38
N LYS A 349 11.62 10.04 3.41
CA LYS A 349 10.68 10.58 4.40
C LYS A 349 9.61 11.43 3.71
N THR A 350 8.47 11.58 4.38
CA THR A 350 7.40 12.49 3.96
C THR A 350 6.99 13.35 5.14
N ARG A 351 6.91 14.67 4.96
CA ARG A 351 6.39 15.57 6.00
C ARG A 351 4.87 15.52 6.07
N VAL A 352 4.30 16.03 7.16
CA VAL A 352 2.86 16.27 7.25
C VAL A 352 2.56 17.62 6.60
N TYR A 353 1.88 17.60 5.45
CA TYR A 353 1.62 18.78 4.62
C TYR A 353 0.47 19.65 5.12
N GLY A 354 -0.45 19.08 5.89
CA GLY A 354 -1.61 19.79 6.39
C GLY A 354 -2.67 18.85 6.92
N ARG A 355 -3.89 19.36 7.02
CA ARG A 355 -5.04 18.65 7.55
C ARG A 355 -5.63 17.72 6.49
N MET A 356 -5.87 16.48 6.90
CA MET A 356 -6.50 15.43 6.10
C MET A 356 -7.82 14.99 6.73
N LYS A 357 -8.79 14.63 5.89
CA LYS A 357 -9.94 13.80 6.26
C LYS A 357 -9.77 12.41 5.63
N VAL A 358 -10.23 11.36 6.31
CA VAL A 358 -10.36 10.03 5.73
C VAL A 358 -11.81 9.55 5.73
N ILE A 359 -12.29 9.08 4.59
CA ILE A 359 -13.57 8.38 4.44
C ILE A 359 -13.26 6.88 4.37
N ILE A 360 -13.91 6.12 5.23
CA ILE A 360 -13.80 4.66 5.31
C ILE A 360 -15.16 4.09 4.90
N GLU A 361 -15.25 3.50 3.71
CA GLU A 361 -16.50 2.93 3.21
C GLU A 361 -16.44 1.41 3.14
N VAL A 362 -17.38 0.76 3.84
CA VAL A 362 -17.47 -0.70 3.91
C VAL A 362 -18.33 -1.22 2.75
N GLY A 363 -17.74 -2.08 1.91
CA GLY A 363 -18.44 -2.79 0.84
C GLY A 363 -19.33 -3.93 1.34
N GLU A 364 -20.17 -4.43 0.44
CA GLU A 364 -21.02 -5.60 0.69
C GLU A 364 -20.20 -6.83 1.07
N ALA A 365 -20.74 -7.67 1.95
CA ALA A 365 -20.09 -8.91 2.35
C ALA A 365 -20.02 -9.88 1.18
N ILE A 366 -18.83 -10.43 0.92
CA ILE A 366 -18.61 -11.50 -0.04
C ILE A 366 -18.49 -12.81 0.74
N THR A 367 -19.49 -13.68 0.66
CA THR A 367 -19.41 -15.02 1.26
C THR A 367 -18.35 -15.85 0.55
N VAL A 368 -17.43 -16.42 1.32
CA VAL A 368 -16.30 -17.18 0.80
C VAL A 368 -16.69 -18.64 0.58
N SER A 369 -16.62 -19.11 -0.66
CA SER A 369 -16.75 -20.53 -0.97
C SER A 369 -15.50 -21.30 -0.52
N PRO A 370 -15.63 -22.46 0.17
CA PRO A 370 -14.50 -23.28 0.58
C PRO A 370 -13.77 -23.95 -0.60
N ASP A 371 -14.39 -24.02 -1.78
CA ASP A 371 -13.89 -24.76 -2.94
C ASP A 371 -13.22 -23.84 -3.96
N ARG A 372 -11.94 -24.11 -4.24
CA ARG A 372 -11.18 -23.40 -5.28
C ARG A 372 -11.61 -23.88 -6.66
N ASP A 373 -12.00 -22.95 -7.51
CA ASP A 373 -12.09 -23.20 -8.94
C ASP A 373 -10.68 -23.34 -9.50
N ARG A 374 -10.35 -24.52 -10.01
CA ARG A 374 -9.02 -24.83 -10.57
C ARG A 374 -8.93 -24.53 -12.07
N GLN A 375 -10.06 -24.24 -12.72
CA GLN A 375 -10.13 -23.94 -14.15
C GLN A 375 -10.03 -22.43 -14.41
N ALA A 376 -10.38 -21.61 -13.43
CA ALA A 376 -10.27 -20.16 -13.53
C ALA A 376 -8.81 -19.68 -13.48
N THR A 377 -8.42 -18.83 -14.44
CA THR A 377 -7.10 -18.20 -14.51
C THR A 377 -6.88 -17.20 -13.37
N VAL A 378 -7.94 -16.51 -12.95
CA VAL A 378 -7.97 -15.58 -11.81
C VAL A 378 -8.98 -16.09 -10.78
N ASP A 379 -8.68 -15.99 -9.49
CA ASP A 379 -9.60 -16.43 -8.45
C ASP A 379 -10.87 -15.55 -8.46
N PRO A 380 -12.09 -16.12 -8.61
CA PRO A 380 -13.34 -15.34 -8.66
C PRO A 380 -13.58 -14.46 -7.43
N LEU A 381 -13.04 -14.84 -6.26
CA LEU A 381 -13.09 -14.01 -5.06
C LEU A 381 -12.22 -12.77 -5.22
N MET A 382 -11.01 -12.92 -5.77
CA MET A 382 -10.10 -11.79 -5.99
C MET A 382 -10.64 -10.84 -7.05
N GLU A 383 -11.15 -11.37 -8.16
CA GLU A 383 -11.80 -10.57 -9.22
C GLU A 383 -12.98 -9.76 -8.65
N ARG A 384 -13.81 -10.39 -7.80
CA ARG A 384 -14.90 -9.68 -7.13
C ARG A 384 -14.40 -8.61 -6.15
N ILE A 385 -13.37 -8.89 -5.36
CA ILE A 385 -12.77 -7.90 -4.45
C ILE A 385 -12.23 -6.70 -5.24
N GLU A 386 -11.49 -6.96 -6.32
CA GLU A 386 -10.92 -5.91 -7.17
C GLU A 386 -12.00 -5.04 -7.81
N ARG A 387 -13.02 -5.66 -8.40
CA ARG A 387 -14.15 -4.94 -9.01
C ARG A 387 -14.91 -4.11 -7.98
N ASP A 388 -15.25 -4.70 -6.84
CA ASP A 388 -16.06 -4.03 -5.81
C ASP A 388 -15.24 -2.89 -5.17
N LEU A 389 -13.94 -3.08 -4.85
CA LEU A 389 -13.04 -2.01 -4.38
C LEU A 389 -12.88 -0.89 -5.40
N SER A 390 -12.63 -1.22 -6.67
CA SER A 390 -12.45 -0.23 -7.74
C SER A 390 -13.71 0.61 -7.92
N ALA A 391 -14.89 0.00 -7.85
CA ALA A 391 -16.15 0.72 -7.91
C ALA A 391 -16.35 1.67 -6.71
N LEU A 392 -15.99 1.25 -5.49
CA LEU A 392 -16.01 2.12 -4.31
C LEU A 392 -15.07 3.32 -4.47
N LEU A 393 -13.81 3.07 -4.86
CA LEU A 393 -12.79 4.11 -5.04
C LEU A 393 -13.16 5.09 -6.16
N ASN A 394 -13.67 4.60 -7.29
CA ASN A 394 -14.13 5.45 -8.40
C ASN A 394 -15.22 6.41 -7.93
N ARG A 395 -16.22 5.93 -7.18
CA ARG A 395 -17.27 6.80 -6.64
C ARG A 395 -16.72 7.80 -5.62
N LEU A 396 -15.86 7.35 -4.72
CA LEU A 396 -15.24 8.21 -3.70
C LEU A 396 -14.24 9.22 -4.27
N SER A 397 -13.70 8.99 -5.47
CA SER A 397 -12.78 9.92 -6.12
C SER A 397 -13.40 11.32 -6.30
N HIS A 398 -14.72 11.38 -6.53
CA HIS A 398 -15.51 12.60 -6.68
C HIS A 398 -15.66 13.44 -5.40
N GLU A 399 -15.31 12.90 -4.23
CA GLU A 399 -15.30 13.66 -2.96
C GLU A 399 -14.13 14.64 -2.87
N SER A 400 -13.14 14.50 -3.76
CA SER A 400 -11.93 15.34 -3.74
C SER A 400 -12.21 16.73 -4.32
N LYS A 401 -11.71 17.78 -3.66
CA LYS A 401 -11.74 19.13 -4.21
C LYS A 401 -10.95 19.16 -5.53
N MET A 402 -11.62 19.52 -6.62
CA MET A 402 -10.99 19.72 -7.92
C MET A 402 -10.20 21.03 -7.94
N VAL A 403 -9.08 21.03 -8.66
CA VAL A 403 -8.25 22.21 -8.88
C VAL A 403 -8.41 22.63 -10.33
N ASP A 404 -8.88 23.85 -10.54
CA ASP A 404 -8.95 24.46 -11.86
C ASP A 404 -7.62 25.17 -12.14
N PHE A 405 -6.97 24.80 -13.24
CA PHE A 405 -5.72 25.40 -13.69
C PHE A 405 -5.90 26.35 -14.89
N GLY A 406 -7.14 26.56 -15.35
CA GLY A 406 -7.44 27.37 -16.52
C GLY A 406 -7.01 26.71 -17.84
N SER A 407 -7.55 27.20 -18.96
CA SER A 407 -7.34 26.66 -20.32
C SER A 407 -5.93 26.88 -20.90
N GLY A 408 -4.96 27.31 -20.08
CA GLY A 408 -3.56 27.55 -20.48
C GLY A 408 -2.57 26.47 -20.03
N SER A 409 -3.01 25.45 -19.30
CA SER A 409 -2.13 24.34 -18.89
C SER A 409 -1.67 23.56 -20.12
N THR A 410 -0.35 23.42 -20.28
CA THR A 410 0.25 22.70 -21.41
C THR A 410 0.19 21.20 -21.15
N VAL A 411 -0.99 20.67 -20.83
CA VAL A 411 -1.23 19.21 -20.83
C VAL A 411 -1.61 18.84 -22.26
N MET A 412 -0.66 18.98 -23.18
CA MET A 412 -0.79 18.44 -24.53
C MET A 412 0.32 17.41 -24.73
N ASN A 413 -0.05 16.14 -24.63
CA ASN A 413 0.59 15.00 -25.31
C ASN A 413 2.13 15.06 -25.36
N GLN A 414 2.82 15.06 -24.22
CA GLN A 414 4.24 14.71 -24.16
C GLN A 414 4.46 13.46 -23.32
#